data_AF-A0AAW5KDN9-F1
#
_entry.id   AF-A0AAW5KDN9-F1
#
_cell.length_a   1.000
_cell.length_b   1.000
_cell.length_c   1.000
_cell.angle_alpha   90.00
_cell.angle_beta   90.00
_cell.angle_gamma   90.00
#
_symmetry.space_group_name_H-M   'P 1'
#
loop_
_entity.id
_entity.type
_entity.pdbx_description
1 polymer ?
#
loop_
_entity_poly.entity_id
_entity_poly.type
_entity_poly.pdbx_seq_one_letter_code
_entity_poly.pdbx_strand_id
1 'polypeptide(L)'
;RISLLRRPGGGRPLAPEVAALLQSRGDIRCLAGNHDRYFDRCLAPPYPPRMEEGEAAHHRWVHSAHTPACRGWLRELPLSLTLQREGVCISALHYPLDAAGEFAAPHPAPTASDCRALFGHLPGQVVLCGHVHAGFAVPDG
;
A
#
# COMPACT_ATOMS: atom_id res chain seq x y z
N ARG A 1 7.38 -0.77 -28.71
CA ARG A 1 7.46 -2.25 -28.65
C ARG A 1 7.43 -2.63 -27.17
N ILE A 2 6.26 -2.98 -26.61
CA ILE A 2 6.15 -3.40 -25.20
C ILE A 2 6.29 -4.92 -25.19
N SER A 3 7.45 -5.40 -24.78
CA SER A 3 7.70 -6.82 -24.53
C SER A 3 7.45 -7.10 -23.04
N LEU A 4 6.19 -7.26 -22.65
CA LEU A 4 5.83 -7.84 -21.35
C LEU A 4 5.64 -9.34 -21.54
N LEU A 5 6.74 -10.08 -21.57
CA LEU A 5 6.76 -11.53 -21.35
C LEU A 5 8.21 -11.94 -21.09
N ARG A 6 8.52 -12.41 -19.87
CA ARG A 6 9.03 -13.79 -19.67
C ARG A 6 9.48 -14.05 -18.23
N ARG A 7 9.20 -15.29 -17.81
CA ARG A 7 10.18 -16.20 -17.17
C ARG A 7 10.46 -17.31 -18.21
N PRO A 8 11.66 -17.92 -18.23
CA PRO A 8 12.27 -18.63 -17.09
C PRO A 8 13.72 -18.18 -16.77
N GLY A 9 14.08 -18.21 -15.47
CA GLY A 9 15.45 -17.92 -15.00
C GLY A 9 15.67 -16.66 -14.15
N GLY A 10 14.72 -16.25 -13.30
CA GLY A 10 14.97 -15.19 -12.30
C GLY A 10 14.18 -13.88 -12.44
N GLY A 11 12.92 -13.92 -12.87
CA GLY A 11 12.01 -12.76 -12.79
C GLY A 11 11.43 -12.55 -11.38
N ARG A 12 11.11 -11.30 -11.00
CA ARG A 12 10.35 -10.96 -9.77
C ARG A 12 9.01 -11.74 -9.74
N PRO A 13 8.48 -12.13 -8.57
CA PRO A 13 7.18 -12.78 -8.49
C PRO A 13 6.10 -11.85 -9.08
N LEU A 14 5.11 -12.39 -9.81
CA LEU A 14 3.99 -11.58 -10.27
C LEU A 14 3.04 -11.34 -9.08
N ALA A 15 2.21 -10.30 -9.19
CA ALA A 15 1.33 -9.88 -8.11
C ALA A 15 0.42 -11.01 -7.57
N PRO A 16 -0.16 -11.90 -8.41
CA PRO A 16 -0.97 -13.00 -7.91
C PRO A 16 -0.20 -14.01 -7.05
N GLU A 17 1.05 -14.34 -7.38
CA GLU A 17 1.87 -15.26 -6.57
C GLU A 17 2.26 -14.62 -5.23
N VAL A 18 2.56 -13.31 -5.22
CA VAL A 18 2.84 -12.58 -3.97
C VAL A 18 1.61 -12.60 -3.06
N ALA A 19 0.43 -12.28 -3.61
CA ALA A 19 -0.79 -12.26 -2.82
C ALA A 19 -1.16 -13.66 -2.29
N ALA A 20 -1.04 -14.71 -3.11
CA ALA A 20 -1.28 -16.09 -2.67
C ALA A 20 -0.30 -16.52 -1.56
N LEU A 21 0.98 -16.17 -1.70
CA LEU A 21 1.99 -16.42 -0.66
C LEU A 21 1.63 -15.72 0.64
N LEU A 22 1.30 -14.42 0.60
CA LEU A 22 0.91 -13.66 1.78
C LEU A 22 -0.37 -14.20 2.44
N GLN A 23 -1.37 -14.59 1.66
CA GLN A 23 -2.60 -15.22 2.16
C GLN A 23 -2.33 -16.55 2.89
N SER A 24 -1.36 -17.33 2.41
CA SER A 24 -1.00 -18.60 3.06
C SER A 24 -0.27 -18.44 4.39
N ARG A 25 0.12 -17.22 4.77
CA ARG A 25 0.91 -16.95 5.96
C ARG A 25 0.03 -16.44 7.11
N GLY A 26 -0.08 -17.23 8.16
CA GLY A 26 -0.79 -16.83 9.39
C GLY A 26 0.01 -15.92 10.32
N ASP A 27 1.30 -15.70 10.03
CA ASP A 27 2.23 -14.92 10.86
C ASP A 27 2.48 -13.51 10.35
N ILE A 28 1.98 -13.17 9.16
CA ILE A 28 2.09 -11.84 8.55
C ILE A 28 0.72 -11.17 8.56
N ARG A 29 0.68 -9.89 8.94
CA ARG A 29 -0.50 -9.05 8.72
C ARG A 29 -0.24 -8.10 7.56
N CYS A 30 -1.22 -8.01 6.67
CA CYS A 30 -1.19 -7.14 5.51
C CYS A 30 -2.19 -6.00 5.70
N LEU A 31 -1.88 -4.86 5.09
CA LEU A 31 -2.74 -3.69 5.00
C LEU A 31 -2.72 -3.19 3.55
N ALA A 32 -3.77 -2.49 3.15
CA ALA A 32 -3.92 -2.02 1.77
C ALA A 32 -3.07 -0.78 1.50
N GLY A 33 -2.35 -0.78 0.38
CA GLY A 33 -1.79 0.42 -0.23
C GLY A 33 -2.73 1.06 -1.26
N ASN A 34 -2.28 2.16 -1.86
CA ASN A 34 -3.04 2.86 -2.92
C ASN A 34 -3.29 1.95 -4.14
N HIS A 35 -2.28 1.18 -4.54
CA HIS A 35 -2.40 0.30 -5.71
C HIS A 35 -3.37 -0.88 -5.47
N ASP A 36 -3.48 -1.37 -4.24
CA ASP A 36 -4.47 -2.42 -3.89
C ASP A 36 -5.90 -1.87 -3.97
N ARG A 37 -6.10 -0.57 -3.71
CA ARG A 37 -7.41 0.10 -3.78
C ARG A 37 -7.85 0.44 -5.20
N TYR A 38 -6.92 0.56 -6.14
CA TYR A 38 -7.24 0.77 -7.56
C TYR A 38 -7.98 -0.42 -8.21
N PHE A 39 -8.09 -1.57 -7.51
CA PHE A 39 -8.96 -2.66 -7.96
C PHE A 39 -10.42 -2.23 -8.09
N ASP A 40 -10.89 -1.39 -7.18
CA ASP A 40 -12.29 -0.97 -7.10
C ASP A 40 -12.51 0.43 -7.66
N ARG A 41 -11.44 1.15 -7.97
CA ARG A 41 -11.48 2.55 -8.36
C ARG A 41 -10.57 2.84 -9.55
N CYS A 42 -11.12 3.53 -10.54
CA CYS A 42 -10.41 4.37 -11.51
C CYS A 42 -9.20 3.75 -12.22
N LEU A 43 -9.46 2.84 -13.17
CA LEU A 43 -8.54 2.54 -14.29
C LEU A 43 -9.06 3.12 -15.61
N ALA A 44 -9.93 4.13 -15.53
CA ALA A 44 -10.41 4.92 -16.63
C ALA A 44 -10.31 6.42 -16.26
N PRO A 45 -10.18 7.32 -17.25
CA PRO A 45 -10.11 8.76 -16.99
C PRO A 45 -11.39 9.33 -16.33
N PRO A 46 -11.25 10.35 -15.46
CA PRO A 46 -10.00 10.94 -15.01
C PRO A 46 -9.24 10.02 -14.03
N TYR A 47 -7.93 9.88 -14.24
CA TYR A 47 -7.08 9.06 -13.38
C TYR A 47 -6.78 9.73 -12.04
N PRO A 48 -6.47 8.96 -10.98
CA PRO A 48 -5.92 9.50 -9.74
C PRO A 48 -4.68 10.37 -10.01
N PRO A 49 -4.38 11.35 -9.14
CA PRO A 49 -3.19 12.17 -9.29
C PRO A 49 -1.94 11.32 -9.48
N ARG A 50 -1.10 11.69 -10.46
CA ARG A 50 0.16 11.00 -10.84
C ARG A 50 0.00 9.65 -11.53
N MET A 51 -1.22 9.16 -11.76
CA MET A 51 -1.44 7.98 -12.60
C MET A 51 -1.64 8.40 -14.06
N GLU A 52 -0.79 7.86 -14.93
CA GLU A 52 -0.89 8.02 -16.38
C GLU A 52 -1.52 6.78 -17.05
N GLU A 53 -1.91 6.90 -18.32
CA GLU A 53 -2.49 5.80 -19.11
C GLU A 53 -1.64 4.52 -19.08
N GLY A 54 -0.31 4.67 -19.13
CA GLY A 54 0.61 3.53 -19.10
C GLY A 54 0.56 2.77 -17.77
N GLU A 55 0.48 3.49 -16.64
CA GLU A 55 0.33 2.91 -15.32
C GLU A 55 -1.06 2.28 -15.15
N ALA A 56 -2.12 2.94 -15.62
CA ALA A 56 -3.47 2.38 -15.62
C ALA A 56 -3.58 1.11 -16.49
N ALA A 57 -2.90 1.07 -17.64
CA ALA A 57 -2.80 -0.13 -18.48
C ALA A 57 -2.05 -1.26 -17.77
N HIS A 58 -0.95 -0.94 -17.07
CA HIS A 58 -0.24 -1.91 -16.25
C HIS A 58 -1.12 -2.47 -15.14
N HIS A 59 -1.84 -1.62 -14.41
CA HIS A 59 -2.81 -2.05 -13.39
C HIS A 59 -3.90 -2.96 -13.97
N ARG A 60 -4.47 -2.61 -15.13
CA ARG A 60 -5.46 -3.48 -15.80
C ARG A 60 -4.88 -4.86 -16.12
N TRP A 61 -3.65 -4.92 -16.63
CA TRP A 61 -2.96 -6.18 -16.91
C TRP A 61 -2.68 -6.98 -15.63
N VAL A 62 -2.20 -6.33 -14.57
CA VAL A 62 -1.99 -6.98 -13.27
C VAL A 62 -3.32 -7.50 -12.71
N HIS A 63 -4.37 -6.69 -12.72
CA HIS A 63 -5.69 -7.02 -12.17
C HIS A 63 -6.38 -8.15 -12.93
N SER A 64 -6.17 -8.25 -14.25
CA SER A 64 -6.71 -9.34 -15.06
C SER A 64 -6.07 -10.69 -14.73
N ALA A 65 -4.82 -10.70 -14.23
CA ALA A 65 -4.13 -11.92 -13.80
C ALA A 65 -4.59 -12.43 -12.42
N HIS A 66 -5.34 -11.65 -11.65
CA HIS A 66 -5.79 -12.07 -10.32
C HIS A 66 -7.01 -13.00 -10.39
N THR A 67 -7.08 -13.97 -9.48
CA THR A 67 -8.28 -14.81 -9.29
C THR A 67 -9.39 -14.02 -8.56
N PRO A 68 -10.66 -14.42 -8.66
CA PRO A 68 -11.74 -13.81 -7.87
C PRO A 68 -11.48 -13.84 -6.36
N ALA A 69 -10.94 -14.95 -5.83
CA ALA A 69 -10.58 -15.08 -4.43
C ALA A 69 -9.51 -14.07 -4.01
N CYS A 70 -8.47 -13.90 -4.85
CA CYS A 70 -7.42 -12.92 -4.57
C CYS A 70 -7.95 -11.48 -4.60
N ARG A 71 -8.85 -11.16 -5.54
CA ARG A 71 -9.52 -9.86 -5.57
C ARG A 71 -10.35 -9.62 -4.30
N GLY A 72 -11.08 -10.64 -3.82
CA GLY A 72 -11.82 -10.56 -2.56
C GLY A 72 -10.92 -10.21 -1.39
N TRP A 73 -9.82 -10.96 -1.23
CA TRP A 73 -8.85 -10.71 -0.17
C TRP A 73 -8.23 -9.30 -0.22
N LEU A 74 -7.82 -8.83 -1.40
CA LEU A 74 -7.25 -7.47 -1.55
C LEU A 74 -8.21 -6.37 -1.11
N ARG A 75 -9.52 -6.55 -1.34
CA ARG A 75 -10.56 -5.60 -0.92
C ARG A 75 -10.74 -5.55 0.59
N GLU A 76 -10.60 -6.70 1.23
CA GLU A 76 -10.78 -6.88 2.67
C GLU A 76 -9.57 -6.42 3.48
N LEU A 77 -8.43 -6.15 2.84
CA LEU A 77 -7.26 -5.62 3.52
C LEU A 77 -7.63 -4.31 4.26
N PRO A 78 -7.28 -4.18 5.55
CA PRO A 78 -7.56 -2.97 6.30
C PRO A 78 -6.65 -1.84 5.84
N LEU A 79 -7.09 -0.59 6.00
CA LEU A 79 -6.25 0.59 5.74
C LEU A 79 -5.21 0.84 6.83
N SER A 80 -5.53 0.42 8.05
CA SER A 80 -4.66 0.53 9.21
C SER A 80 -4.81 -0.67 10.14
N LEU A 81 -3.77 -0.91 10.91
CA LEU A 81 -3.71 -1.93 11.94
C LEU A 81 -3.13 -1.34 13.21
N THR A 82 -3.65 -1.76 14.36
CA THR A 82 -3.01 -1.50 15.65
C THR A 82 -2.57 -2.82 16.26
N LEU A 83 -1.34 -2.86 16.75
CA LEU A 83 -0.69 -4.04 17.30
C LEU A 83 -0.14 -3.71 18.69
N GLN A 84 -0.18 -4.69 19.57
CA GLN A 84 0.46 -4.62 20.89
C GLN A 84 1.59 -5.64 20.94
N ARG A 85 2.81 -5.16 21.21
CA ARG A 85 4.02 -5.98 21.34
C ARG A 85 4.87 -5.44 22.46
N GLU A 86 5.15 -6.28 23.45
CA GLU A 86 6.04 -5.93 24.58
C GLU A 86 5.64 -4.64 25.32
N GLY A 87 4.32 -4.38 25.44
CA GLY A 87 3.80 -3.16 26.04
C GLY A 87 3.86 -1.91 25.14
N VAL A 88 4.32 -2.06 23.89
CA VAL A 88 4.34 -1.02 22.87
C VAL A 88 3.14 -1.15 21.95
N CYS A 89 2.36 -0.08 21.87
CA CYS A 89 1.28 0.08 20.92
C CYS A 89 1.83 0.62 19.60
N ILE A 90 1.69 -0.16 18.53
CA ILE A 90 2.20 0.13 17.19
C ILE A 90 1.01 0.33 16.26
N SER A 91 0.92 1.48 15.60
CA SER A 91 0.01 1.71 14.49
C SER A 91 0.73 1.53 13.16
N ALA A 92 0.12 0.80 12.24
CA ALA A 92 0.63 0.58 10.89
C ALA A 92 -0.42 1.00 9.87
N LEU A 93 0.01 1.69 8.82
CA LEU A 93 -0.81 2.12 7.67
C LEU A 93 0.10 2.32 6.46
N HIS A 94 -0.44 2.35 5.25
CA HIS A 94 0.38 2.68 4.08
C HIS A 94 0.75 4.17 4.07
N TYR A 95 -0.25 5.04 4.21
CA TYR A 95 -0.11 6.48 4.41
C TYR A 95 -1.46 7.07 4.85
N PRO A 96 -1.52 8.28 5.45
CA PRO A 96 -2.80 8.93 5.76
C PRO A 96 -3.60 9.23 4.50
N LEU A 97 -4.92 9.20 4.64
CA LEU A 97 -5.82 9.67 3.60
C LEU A 97 -6.02 11.19 3.72
N ASP A 98 -6.20 11.85 2.58
CA ASP A 98 -6.61 13.24 2.50
C ASP A 98 -8.13 13.39 2.68
N ALA A 99 -8.62 14.63 2.59
CA ALA A 99 -10.05 14.94 2.73
C ALA A 99 -10.93 14.33 1.63
N ALA A 100 -10.36 13.94 0.48
CA ALA A 100 -11.07 13.24 -0.59
C ALA A 100 -11.12 11.71 -0.35
N GLY A 101 -10.45 11.22 0.69
CA GLY A 101 -10.34 9.80 0.98
C GLY A 101 -9.30 9.09 0.11
N GLU A 102 -8.38 9.84 -0.52
CA GLU A 102 -7.27 9.32 -1.31
C GLU A 102 -5.98 9.36 -0.49
N PHE A 103 -4.99 8.54 -0.83
CA PHE A 103 -3.71 8.57 -0.12
C PHE A 103 -3.01 9.91 -0.35
N ALA A 104 -2.67 10.59 0.75
CA ALA A 104 -2.03 11.90 0.71
C ALA A 104 -0.67 11.83 0.00
N ALA A 105 -0.25 12.94 -0.59
CA ALA A 105 1.05 13.00 -1.27
C ALA A 105 2.20 12.66 -0.31
N PRO A 106 3.17 11.82 -0.73
CA PRO A 106 4.29 11.44 0.11
C PRO A 106 5.13 12.66 0.46
N HIS A 107 5.41 12.83 1.74
CA HIS A 107 6.32 13.83 2.25
C HIS A 107 7.71 13.21 2.46
N PRO A 108 8.68 13.42 1.54
CA PRO A 108 10.05 12.94 1.74
C PRO A 108 10.67 13.68 2.94
N ALA A 109 11.34 12.94 3.82
CA ALA A 109 12.00 13.46 5.02
C ALA A 109 11.11 14.35 5.92
N PRO A 110 10.01 13.81 6.49
CA PRO A 110 9.13 14.60 7.35
C PRO A 110 9.84 15.02 8.64
N THR A 111 9.52 16.21 9.14
CA THR A 111 9.92 16.67 10.47
C THR A 111 9.01 16.08 11.56
N ALA A 112 9.38 16.23 12.83
CA ALA A 112 8.50 15.84 13.95
C ALA A 112 7.15 16.57 13.93
N SER A 113 7.12 17.84 13.48
CA SER A 113 5.88 18.59 13.33
C SER A 113 5.00 18.00 12.21
N ASP A 114 5.61 17.63 11.08
CA ASP A 114 4.89 17.01 9.96
C ASP A 114 4.33 15.65 10.38
N CYS A 115 5.12 14.84 11.09
CA CYS A 115 4.68 13.57 11.63
C CYS A 115 3.50 13.73 12.60
N ARG A 116 3.51 14.73 13.48
CA ARG A 116 2.38 14.99 14.38
C ARG A 116 1.12 15.41 13.62
N ALA A 117 1.26 16.24 12.59
CA ALA A 117 0.12 16.63 11.76
C ALA A 117 -0.47 15.44 10.99
N LEU A 118 0.38 14.58 10.43
CA LEU A 118 -0.02 13.42 9.62
C LEU A 118 -0.56 12.26 10.46
N PHE A 119 0.04 11.99 11.62
CA PHE A 119 -0.15 10.75 12.36
C PHE A 119 -0.64 10.94 13.79
N GLY A 120 -0.72 12.18 14.32
CA GLY A 120 -1.03 12.43 15.73
C GLY A 120 -2.44 12.01 16.18
N HIS A 121 -3.32 11.70 15.23
CA HIS A 121 -4.65 11.13 15.50
C HIS A 121 -4.62 9.60 15.68
N LEU A 122 -3.53 8.93 15.30
CA LEU A 122 -3.40 7.48 15.43
C LEU A 122 -3.04 7.12 16.87
N PRO A 123 -3.60 6.04 17.41
CA PRO A 123 -3.19 5.54 18.70
C PRO A 123 -1.78 4.94 18.60
N GLY A 124 -0.97 5.09 19.65
CA GLY A 124 0.26 4.32 19.80
C GLY A 124 1.50 5.14 19.99
N GLN A 125 2.57 4.44 20.33
CA GLN A 125 3.90 5.00 20.60
C GLN A 125 4.79 4.94 19.37
N VAL A 126 4.48 4.05 18.42
CA VAL A 126 5.22 3.87 17.17
C VAL A 126 4.24 3.85 16.01
N VAL A 127 4.55 4.59 14.95
CA VAL A 127 3.82 4.56 13.69
C VAL A 127 4.71 4.00 12.59
N LEU A 128 4.26 2.95 11.92
CA LEU A 128 4.90 2.36 10.75
C LEU A 128 4.13 2.78 9.50
N CYS A 129 4.82 3.40 8.54
CA CYS A 129 4.21 3.80 7.27
C CYS A 129 5.08 3.53 6.05
N GLY A 130 4.42 3.47 4.90
CA GLY A 130 5.01 3.28 3.58
C GLY A 130 4.81 4.50 2.70
N HIS A 131 4.53 4.26 1.41
CA HIS A 131 4.22 5.26 0.37
C HIS A 131 5.35 6.24 -0.03
N VAL A 132 6.27 6.57 0.89
CA VAL A 132 7.35 7.54 0.65
C VAL A 132 8.53 6.94 -0.13
N HIS A 133 8.60 5.61 -0.25
CA HIS A 133 9.66 4.87 -0.94
C HIS A 133 11.09 5.21 -0.46
N ALA A 134 11.21 5.69 0.79
CA ALA A 134 12.45 6.00 1.47
C ALA A 134 12.34 5.62 2.95
N GLY A 135 13.46 5.24 3.56
CA GLY A 135 13.54 4.99 4.99
C GLY A 135 13.70 6.29 5.77
N PHE A 136 12.91 6.48 6.82
CA PHE A 136 13.07 7.57 7.77
C PHE A 136 12.64 7.10 9.17
N ALA A 137 13.20 7.73 10.20
CA ALA A 137 12.78 7.56 11.59
C ALA A 137 12.81 8.94 12.25
N VAL A 138 11.69 9.34 12.83
CA VAL A 138 11.53 10.66 13.45
C VAL A 138 11.15 10.42 14.90
N PRO A 139 12.01 10.76 15.86
CA PRO A 139 11.65 10.66 17.28
C PRO A 139 10.60 11.73 17.60
N ASP A 140 9.67 11.39 18.49
CA ASP A 140 8.87 12.43 19.16
C ASP A 140 9.81 13.13 20.13
N GLY A 141 10.03 14.42 19.89
CA GLY A 141 11.02 15.24 20.59
C GLY A 141 10.69 15.50 22.05
#